data_AF-A0A1B1AHX9-F1
#
_entry.id   AF-A0A1B1AHX9-F1
#
_cell.length_a   1.000
_cell.length_b   1.000
_cell.length_c   1.000
_cell.angle_alpha   90.00
_cell.angle_beta   90.00
_cell.angle_gamma   90.00
#
_symmetry.space_group_name_H-M   'P 1'
#
loop_
_entity.id
_entity.type
_entity.pdbx_description
1 polymer ?
#
loop_
_entity_poly.entity_id
_entity_poly.type
_entity_poly.pdbx_seq_one_letter_code
_entity_poly.pdbx_strand_id
1 'polypeptide(L)'
;MWAYQNRTLVAVTQAAPGMTPMRASSAAFGAIGGLAMASAARNYASEHGVVDPATHIETQLIALLQSRYGIQTVGDRRDMSAVTERTDYPINSDLLYVDVKTHMRMQRYFSSNWGRFRIDFSTPSQIIDGATGRAVAQYECRKSMPETPDDAPTLEELEANNGALMNQLLMRMADECLAEFAATSLPAS
;
A
#
# COMPACT_ATOMS: atom_id res chain seq x y z
N MET A 1 23.20 15.15 2.63
CA MET A 1 23.33 14.34 3.86
C MET A 1 22.64 14.96 5.10
N TRP A 2 21.89 16.07 4.97
CA TRP A 2 21.40 16.87 6.12
C TRP A 2 19.91 16.69 6.45
N ALA A 3 19.09 16.10 5.56
CA ALA A 3 17.64 16.02 5.77
C ALA A 3 17.19 15.05 6.90
N TYR A 4 18.05 14.10 7.30
CA TYR A 4 17.68 12.98 8.17
C TYR A 4 18.31 13.02 9.57
N GLN A 5 19.30 13.89 9.82
CA GLN A 5 20.03 13.91 11.10
C GLN A 5 19.21 14.56 12.21
N ASN A 6 19.22 13.96 13.41
CA ASN A 6 18.51 14.43 14.60
C ASN A 6 16.99 14.63 14.42
N ARG A 7 16.39 13.93 13.45
CA ARG A 7 14.94 13.94 13.22
C ARG A 7 14.29 12.75 13.88
N THR A 8 13.04 12.90 14.29
CA THR A 8 12.19 11.83 14.79
C THR A 8 11.31 11.31 13.65
N LEU A 9 11.30 10.00 13.44
CA LEU A 9 10.42 9.36 12.47
C LEU A 9 9.02 9.19 13.08
N VAL A 10 7.99 9.54 12.30
CA VAL A 10 6.59 9.32 12.68
C VAL A 10 5.89 8.61 11.53
N ALA A 11 5.45 7.37 11.76
CA ALA A 11 4.55 6.69 10.82
C ALA A 11 3.21 7.40 10.79
N VAL A 12 2.59 7.44 9.61
CA VAL A 12 1.27 8.02 9.41
C VAL A 12 0.31 6.95 8.91
N THR A 13 -0.79 6.75 9.62
CA THR A 13 -1.84 5.82 9.20
C THR A 13 -2.86 6.54 8.34
N GLN A 14 -2.96 6.11 7.09
CA GLN A 14 -4.01 6.53 6.16
C GLN A 14 -5.13 5.50 6.11
N ALA A 15 -6.34 5.93 5.75
CA ALA A 15 -7.42 5.00 5.49
C ALA A 15 -7.13 4.21 4.21
N ALA A 16 -7.11 2.88 4.32
CA ALA A 16 -6.97 2.00 3.16
C ALA A 16 -8.21 2.11 2.26
N PRO A 17 -8.05 2.20 0.92
CA PRO A 17 -9.18 2.05 0.03
C PRO A 17 -9.74 0.62 0.13
N GLY A 18 -11.02 0.48 -0.19
CA GLY A 18 -11.62 -0.83 -0.42
C GLY A 18 -10.84 -1.61 -1.48
N MET A 19 -10.91 -2.94 -1.41
CA MET A 19 -10.29 -3.81 -2.42
C MET A 19 -11.30 -4.11 -3.51
N THR A 20 -11.09 -3.63 -4.73
CA THR A 20 -12.08 -3.79 -5.82
C THR A 20 -12.04 -5.19 -6.43
N PRO A 21 -13.07 -6.04 -6.24
CA PRO A 21 -13.13 -7.33 -6.91
C PRO A 21 -13.71 -7.16 -8.30
N MET A 22 -12.97 -7.56 -9.34
CA MET A 22 -13.53 -7.66 -10.69
C MET A 22 -14.28 -8.99 -10.82
N ARG A 23 -15.60 -8.91 -10.82
CA ARG A 23 -16.49 -10.05 -11.07
C ARG A 23 -16.97 -10.00 -12.52
N ALA A 24 -16.87 -11.13 -13.22
CA ALA A 24 -17.36 -11.24 -14.60
C ALA A 24 -18.87 -10.94 -14.71
N SER A 25 -19.66 -11.33 -13.70
CA SER A 25 -21.09 -11.05 -13.62
C SER A 25 -21.42 -9.56 -13.50
N SER A 26 -20.59 -8.77 -12.79
CA SER A 26 -20.87 -7.37 -12.53
C SER A 26 -20.58 -6.45 -13.73
N ALA A 27 -19.67 -6.85 -14.63
CA ALA A 27 -19.36 -6.07 -15.84
C ALA A 27 -20.53 -6.01 -16.83
N ALA A 28 -21.40 -7.03 -16.81
CA ALA A 28 -22.56 -7.13 -17.71
C ALA A 28 -23.68 -6.10 -17.41
N PHE A 29 -23.69 -5.47 -16.23
CA PHE A 29 -24.80 -4.63 -15.75
C PHE A 29 -24.51 -3.11 -15.76
N GLY A 30 -23.49 -2.66 -16.50
CA GLY A 30 -23.20 -1.23 -16.70
C GLY A 30 -23.09 -0.45 -15.38
N ALA A 31 -23.79 0.68 -15.26
CA ALA A 31 -23.74 1.57 -14.10
C ALA A 31 -24.17 0.91 -12.77
N ILE A 32 -25.16 -0.01 -12.81
CA ILE A 32 -25.59 -0.77 -11.63
C ILE A 32 -24.50 -1.75 -11.20
N GLY A 33 -23.88 -2.40 -12.18
CA GLY A 33 -22.68 -3.22 -11.98
C GLY A 33 -21.54 -2.44 -11.31
N GLY A 34 -21.31 -1.19 -11.72
CA GLY A 34 -20.31 -0.30 -11.13
C GLY A 34 -20.57 0.05 -9.66
N LEU A 35 -21.82 0.34 -9.28
CA LEU A 35 -22.19 0.61 -7.87
C LEU A 35 -22.05 -0.64 -6.99
N ALA A 36 -22.46 -1.80 -7.50
CA ALA A 36 -22.29 -3.08 -6.81
C ALA A 36 -20.81 -3.42 -6.59
N MET A 37 -19.94 -3.16 -7.58
CA MET A 37 -18.49 -3.30 -7.41
C MET A 37 -17.93 -2.36 -6.35
N ALA A 38 -18.37 -1.09 -6.29
CA ALA A 38 -17.90 -0.15 -5.28
C ALA A 38 -18.34 -0.53 -3.85
N SER A 39 -19.54 -1.09 -3.69
CA SER A 39 -20.00 -1.61 -2.39
C SER A 39 -19.26 -2.86 -1.98
N ALA A 40 -19.09 -3.81 -2.91
CA ALA A 40 -18.29 -5.00 -2.67
C ALA A 40 -16.85 -4.62 -2.29
N ALA A 41 -16.29 -3.59 -2.94
CA ALA A 41 -14.92 -3.17 -2.68
C ALA A 41 -14.68 -2.74 -1.23
N ARG A 42 -15.62 -2.03 -0.62
CA ARG A 42 -15.47 -1.52 0.76
C ARG A 42 -15.39 -2.64 1.79
N ASN A 43 -16.14 -3.72 1.61
CA ASN A 43 -16.23 -4.79 2.60
C ASN A 43 -15.38 -6.00 2.26
N TYR A 44 -15.00 -6.20 1.00
CA TYR A 44 -14.29 -7.39 0.55
C TYR A 44 -13.04 -7.68 1.38
N ALA A 45 -12.26 -6.64 1.68
CA ALA A 45 -11.04 -6.81 2.46
C ALA A 45 -11.32 -7.33 3.87
N SER A 46 -12.32 -6.78 4.58
CA SER A 46 -12.66 -7.26 5.93
C SER A 46 -13.37 -8.61 5.92
N GLU A 47 -14.24 -8.86 4.94
CA GLU A 47 -14.99 -10.12 4.79
C GLU A 47 -14.08 -11.31 4.48
N HIS A 48 -12.97 -11.09 3.77
CA HIS A 48 -12.03 -12.12 3.36
C HIS A 48 -10.68 -12.03 4.08
N GLY A 49 -10.58 -11.28 5.18
CA GLY A 49 -9.37 -11.21 5.99
C GLY A 49 -8.15 -10.61 5.29
N VAL A 50 -8.35 -9.78 4.27
CA VAL A 50 -7.28 -9.13 3.52
C VAL A 50 -6.77 -7.92 4.30
N VAL A 51 -5.50 -7.98 4.69
CA VAL A 51 -4.81 -6.93 5.43
C VAL A 51 -4.26 -5.89 4.46
N ASP A 52 -4.21 -4.63 4.90
CA ASP A 52 -3.51 -3.58 4.15
C ASP A 52 -1.98 -3.74 4.30
N PRO A 53 -1.23 -4.01 3.21
CA PRO A 53 0.22 -4.13 3.29
C PRO A 53 0.95 -2.80 3.54
N ALA A 54 0.30 -1.63 3.42
CA ALA A 54 0.96 -0.34 3.62
C ALA A 54 1.63 -0.22 5.00
N THR A 55 0.97 -0.67 6.07
CA THR A 55 1.52 -0.66 7.44
C THR A 55 2.78 -1.53 7.58
N HIS A 56 2.88 -2.61 6.81
CA HIS A 56 4.08 -3.45 6.76
C HIS A 56 5.25 -2.71 6.11
N ILE A 57 5.00 -2.02 4.99
CA ILE A 57 6.00 -1.17 4.33
C ILE A 57 6.46 -0.04 5.25
N GLU A 58 5.55 0.67 5.93
CA GLU A 58 5.90 1.72 6.89
C GLU A 58 6.86 1.20 7.96
N THR A 59 6.52 0.07 8.57
CA THR A 59 7.26 -0.52 9.69
C THR A 59 8.67 -0.88 9.26
N GLN A 60 8.80 -1.53 8.10
CA GLN A 60 10.11 -1.90 7.56
C GLN A 60 10.90 -0.70 7.05
N LEU A 61 10.23 0.31 6.47
CA LEU A 61 10.89 1.55 6.04
C LEU A 61 11.44 2.33 7.22
N ILE A 62 10.72 2.42 8.34
CA ILE A 62 11.24 3.01 9.59
C ILE A 62 12.49 2.26 10.04
N ALA A 63 12.44 0.92 10.15
CA ALA A 63 13.59 0.12 10.56
C ALA A 63 14.80 0.31 9.62
N LEU A 64 14.56 0.41 8.31
CA LEU A 64 15.57 0.72 7.32
C LEU A 64 16.18 2.11 7.53
N LEU A 65 15.37 3.14 7.76
CA LEU A 65 15.85 4.50 8.00
C LEU A 65 16.67 4.61 9.29
N GLN A 66 16.23 3.93 10.36
CA GLN A 66 16.98 3.86 11.62
C GLN A 66 18.35 3.21 11.42
N SER A 67 18.39 2.06 10.73
CA SER A 67 19.64 1.33 10.52
C SER A 67 20.60 2.04 9.55
N ARG A 68 20.10 2.63 8.48
CA ARG A 68 20.91 3.27 7.42
C ARG A 68 21.41 4.67 7.80
N TYR A 69 20.63 5.44 8.54
CA TYR A 69 20.94 6.84 8.86
C TYR A 69 21.12 7.10 10.35
N GLY A 70 21.08 6.06 11.19
CA GLY A 70 21.31 6.17 12.62
C GLY A 70 20.22 6.91 13.39
N ILE A 71 19.00 7.05 12.83
CA ILE A 71 17.90 7.74 13.49
C ILE A 71 17.46 6.95 14.73
N GLN A 72 17.57 7.56 15.91
CA GLN A 72 17.31 6.90 17.19
C GLN A 72 15.88 7.11 17.71
N THR A 73 15.20 8.18 17.26
CA THR A 73 13.89 8.55 17.78
C THR A 73 12.79 8.17 16.80
N VAL A 74 11.86 7.36 17.29
CA VAL A 74 10.59 7.04 16.62
C VAL A 74 9.49 7.52 17.54
N GLY A 75 8.66 8.43 17.05
CA GLY A 75 7.50 8.93 17.78
C GLY A 75 6.30 8.00 17.64
N ASP A 76 5.25 8.31 18.37
CA ASP A 76 3.97 7.60 18.23
C ASP A 76 3.41 7.77 16.81
N ARG A 77 2.90 6.66 16.27
CA ARG A 77 2.18 6.66 14.98
C ARG A 77 1.05 7.68 15.03
N ARG A 78 0.96 8.48 13.99
CA ARG A 78 -0.11 9.47 13.84
C ARG A 78 -1.24 8.91 13.01
N ASP A 79 -2.44 8.93 13.58
CA ASP A 79 -3.66 8.60 12.84
C ASP A 79 -4.07 9.78 11.94
N MET A 80 -4.12 9.53 10.64
CA MET A 80 -4.61 10.43 9.60
C MET A 80 -5.72 9.75 8.76
N SER A 81 -6.34 8.69 9.27
CA SER A 81 -7.39 7.95 8.58
C SER A 81 -8.68 8.76 8.36
N ALA A 82 -8.96 9.72 9.24
CA ALA A 82 -10.14 10.57 9.16
C ALA A 82 -9.96 11.80 8.24
N VAL A 83 -8.75 12.03 7.72
CA VAL A 83 -8.43 13.25 6.98
C VAL A 83 -8.40 13.00 5.47
N THR A 84 -8.72 14.01 4.67
CA THR A 84 -8.69 13.88 3.20
C THR A 84 -7.25 13.95 2.68
N GLU A 85 -6.99 13.45 1.45
CA GLU A 85 -5.66 13.51 0.82
C GLU A 85 -5.04 14.92 0.72
N ARG A 86 -5.83 15.99 0.94
CA ARG A 86 -5.39 17.39 0.93
C ARG A 86 -5.01 17.93 2.31
N THR A 87 -4.95 17.08 3.32
CA THR A 87 -4.66 17.53 4.68
C THR A 87 -3.17 17.69 4.84
N ASP A 88 -2.75 18.92 5.13
CA ASP A 88 -1.35 19.21 5.39
C ASP A 88 -0.84 18.45 6.61
N TYR A 89 0.42 18.04 6.54
CA TYR A 89 1.12 17.47 7.67
C TYR A 89 1.32 18.55 8.74
N PRO A 90 1.15 18.22 10.03
CA PRO A 90 1.42 19.17 11.10
C PRO A 90 2.86 19.68 11.01
N ILE A 91 3.03 21.00 11.04
CA ILE A 91 4.35 21.61 10.92
C ILE A 91 5.13 21.31 12.21
N ASN A 92 6.26 20.60 12.07
CA ASN A 92 7.22 20.35 13.12
C ASN A 92 8.60 20.08 12.50
N SER A 93 9.56 20.96 12.78
CA SER A 93 10.91 20.89 12.21
C SER A 93 11.75 19.71 12.66
N ASP A 94 11.34 19.03 13.74
CA ASP A 94 12.07 17.89 14.28
C ASP A 94 11.56 16.57 13.68
N LEU A 95 10.44 16.58 12.94
CA LEU A 95 9.78 15.36 12.47
C LEU A 95 10.05 15.06 11.01
N LEU A 96 10.20 13.77 10.70
CA LEU A 96 10.03 13.23 9.37
C LEU A 96 8.82 12.28 9.40
N TYR A 97 7.83 12.57 8.57
CA TYR A 97 6.67 11.70 8.43
C TYR A 97 6.99 10.59 7.42
N VAL A 98 6.74 9.34 7.80
CA VAL A 98 6.79 8.18 6.92
C VAL A 98 5.34 7.85 6.55
N ASP A 99 4.98 8.18 5.32
CA ASP A 99 3.63 8.01 4.79
C ASP A 99 3.66 7.00 3.65
N VAL A 100 3.04 5.84 3.89
CA VAL A 100 2.82 4.84 2.86
C VAL A 100 1.32 4.63 2.77
N LYS A 101 0.78 4.84 1.57
CA LYS A 101 -0.64 4.67 1.32
C LYS A 101 -0.88 3.59 0.31
N THR A 102 -1.81 2.69 0.60
CA THR A 102 -2.38 1.86 -0.45
C THR A 102 -3.29 2.73 -1.31
N HIS A 103 -2.95 2.93 -2.57
CA HIS A 103 -3.80 3.67 -3.52
C HIS A 103 -4.79 2.73 -4.21
N MET A 104 -4.36 1.51 -4.51
CA MET A 104 -5.19 0.52 -5.19
C MET A 104 -4.84 -0.89 -4.75
N ARG A 105 -5.87 -1.69 -4.47
CA ARG A 105 -5.82 -3.16 -4.42
C ARG A 105 -6.96 -3.67 -5.28
N MET A 106 -6.65 -4.40 -6.34
CA MET A 106 -7.66 -4.86 -7.29
C MET A 106 -7.42 -6.33 -7.63
N GLN A 107 -8.45 -7.16 -7.46
CA GLN A 107 -8.44 -8.52 -7.99
C GLN A 107 -9.08 -8.49 -9.38
N ARG A 108 -8.41 -9.06 -10.38
CA ARG A 108 -8.92 -9.11 -11.75
C ARG A 108 -8.64 -10.45 -12.42
N TYR A 109 -9.55 -10.88 -13.28
CA TYR A 109 -9.32 -12.07 -14.10
C TYR A 109 -8.39 -11.77 -15.29
N PHE A 110 -7.73 -12.81 -15.80
CA PHE A 110 -7.02 -12.75 -17.08
C PHE A 110 -8.02 -12.80 -18.24
N SER A 111 -7.88 -11.92 -19.23
CA SER A 111 -8.79 -11.91 -20.39
C SER A 111 -8.68 -13.17 -21.25
N SER A 112 -7.53 -13.84 -21.23
CA SER A 112 -7.27 -15.13 -21.90
C SER A 112 -7.74 -16.34 -21.08
N ASN A 113 -7.95 -16.18 -19.77
CA ASN A 113 -8.43 -17.25 -18.89
C ASN A 113 -9.24 -16.66 -17.73
N TRP A 114 -10.56 -16.66 -17.86
CA TRP A 114 -11.45 -15.95 -16.94
C TRP A 114 -11.59 -16.65 -15.57
N GLY A 115 -11.14 -17.89 -15.44
CA GLY A 115 -11.10 -18.63 -14.17
C GLY A 115 -9.84 -18.33 -13.34
N ARG A 116 -8.90 -17.58 -13.90
CA ARG A 116 -7.60 -17.28 -13.30
C ARG A 116 -7.51 -15.79 -12.97
N PHE A 117 -6.94 -15.48 -11.81
CA PHE A 117 -6.92 -14.13 -11.26
C PHE A 117 -5.51 -13.64 -10.97
N ARG A 118 -5.33 -12.33 -11.08
CA ARG A 118 -4.17 -11.59 -10.59
C ARG A 118 -4.62 -10.46 -9.68
N ILE A 119 -3.69 -10.02 -8.85
CA ILE A 119 -3.86 -8.92 -7.91
C ILE A 119 -2.98 -7.78 -8.38
N ASP A 120 -3.61 -6.63 -8.61
CA ASP A 120 -2.92 -5.38 -8.87
C ASP A 120 -2.83 -4.59 -7.56
N PHE A 121 -1.64 -4.09 -7.26
CA PHE A 121 -1.34 -3.31 -6.06
C PHE A 121 -0.62 -2.02 -6.46
N SER A 122 -1.05 -0.88 -5.90
CA SER A 122 -0.40 0.41 -6.06
C SER A 122 -0.22 1.09 -4.71
N THR A 123 1.00 1.54 -4.43
CA THR A 123 1.37 2.14 -3.13
C THR A 123 2.32 3.33 -3.30
N PRO A 124 1.80 4.56 -3.34
CA PRO A 124 2.60 5.75 -3.14
C PRO A 124 3.24 5.71 -1.75
N SER A 125 4.54 5.91 -1.71
CA SER A 125 5.34 5.94 -0.48
C SER A 125 6.15 7.22 -0.47
N GLN A 126 6.18 7.92 0.66
CA GLN A 126 6.90 9.17 0.78
C GLN A 126 7.46 9.39 2.19
N ILE A 127 8.59 10.10 2.25
CA ILE A 127 9.13 10.67 3.48
C ILE A 127 8.96 12.18 3.37
N ILE A 128 8.30 12.78 4.33
CA ILE A 128 7.96 14.21 4.31
C ILE A 128 8.71 14.93 5.41
N ASP A 129 9.33 16.05 5.04
CA ASP A 129 9.94 16.96 5.99
C ASP A 129 8.85 17.73 6.73
N GLY A 130 8.77 17.55 8.05
CA GLY A 130 7.76 18.20 8.88
C GLY A 130 7.91 19.73 8.99
N ALA A 131 9.07 20.31 8.68
CA ALA A 131 9.22 21.78 8.68
C ALA A 131 8.52 22.42 7.48
N THR A 132 8.61 21.75 6.33
CA THR A 132 8.20 22.30 5.03
C THR A 132 6.93 21.66 4.47
N GLY A 133 6.52 20.50 5.00
CA GLY A 133 5.44 19.68 4.44
C GLY A 133 5.77 19.06 3.08
N ARG A 134 7.04 19.09 2.65
CA ARG A 134 7.46 18.60 1.33
C ARG A 134 8.07 17.21 1.42
N ALA A 135 7.81 16.37 0.42
CA ALA A 135 8.47 15.10 0.28
C ALA A 135 9.99 15.30 0.05
N VAL A 136 10.80 14.65 0.89
CA VAL A 136 12.26 14.55 0.75
C VAL A 136 12.70 13.22 0.11
N ALA A 137 11.79 12.26 0.04
CA ALA A 137 11.88 11.05 -0.77
C ALA A 137 10.46 10.62 -1.16
N GLN A 138 10.26 10.13 -2.38
CA GLN A 138 8.96 9.64 -2.84
C GLN A 138 9.13 8.56 -3.91
N TYR A 139 8.24 7.59 -3.91
CA TYR A 139 8.17 6.53 -4.91
C TYR A 139 6.73 6.11 -5.12
N GLU A 140 6.35 5.87 -6.37
CA GLU A 140 5.08 5.24 -6.69
C GLU A 140 5.35 3.82 -7.18
N CYS A 141 4.99 2.83 -6.36
CA CYS A 141 5.10 1.42 -6.74
C CYS A 141 3.79 0.92 -7.34
N ARG A 142 3.88 0.16 -8.43
CA ARG A 142 2.76 -0.57 -9.03
C ARG A 142 3.20 -1.99 -9.38
N LYS A 143 2.46 -2.97 -8.89
CA LYS A 143 2.75 -4.40 -9.08
C LYS A 143 1.50 -5.15 -9.48
N SER A 144 1.70 -6.23 -10.23
CA SER A 144 0.66 -7.18 -10.61
C SER A 144 1.18 -8.58 -10.43
N MET A 145 0.49 -9.42 -9.65
CA MET A 145 0.90 -10.81 -9.44
C MET A 145 -0.28 -11.78 -9.45
N PRO A 146 -0.11 -12.98 -10.04
CA PRO A 146 0.98 -13.34 -10.96
C PRO A 146 0.86 -12.62 -12.31
N GLU A 147 1.93 -12.65 -13.12
CA GLU A 147 1.99 -11.97 -14.42
C GLU A 147 1.29 -12.75 -15.55
N THR A 148 1.24 -14.07 -15.44
CA THR A 148 0.69 -14.99 -16.45
C THR A 148 -0.43 -15.85 -15.86
N PRO A 149 -1.35 -16.38 -16.71
CA PRO A 149 -2.50 -17.15 -16.24
C PRO A 149 -2.20 -18.61 -15.88
N ASP A 150 -1.06 -19.17 -16.29
CA ASP A 150 -0.81 -20.62 -16.24
C ASP A 150 -0.86 -21.16 -14.80
N ASP A 151 -0.19 -20.46 -13.88
CA ASP A 151 -0.13 -20.79 -12.44
C ASP A 151 -0.89 -19.76 -11.59
N ALA A 152 -1.78 -18.99 -12.21
CA ALA A 152 -2.57 -18.01 -11.50
C ALA A 152 -3.61 -18.66 -10.58
N PRO A 153 -3.90 -18.09 -9.41
CA PRO A 153 -4.92 -18.66 -8.55
C PRO A 153 -6.33 -18.45 -9.12
N THR A 154 -7.21 -19.36 -8.79
CA THR A 154 -8.65 -19.21 -8.94
C THR A 154 -9.21 -18.25 -7.88
N LEU A 155 -10.46 -17.84 -8.04
CA LEU A 155 -11.14 -17.03 -7.03
C LEU A 155 -11.24 -17.75 -5.69
N GLU A 156 -11.62 -19.03 -5.73
CA GLU A 156 -11.77 -19.86 -4.53
C GLU A 156 -10.44 -19.97 -3.76
N GLU A 157 -9.33 -20.21 -4.46
CA GLU A 157 -7.99 -20.28 -3.84
C GLU A 157 -7.57 -18.95 -3.20
N LEU A 158 -7.94 -17.82 -3.80
CA LEU A 158 -7.67 -16.48 -3.27
C LEU A 158 -8.49 -16.15 -2.02
N GLU A 159 -9.72 -16.64 -1.92
CA GLU A 159 -10.64 -16.38 -0.81
C GLU A 159 -10.55 -17.43 0.30
N ALA A 160 -10.02 -18.61 -0.02
CA ALA A 160 -9.82 -19.70 0.93
C ALA A 160 -8.93 -19.28 2.12
N ASN A 161 -9.15 -19.95 3.25
CA ASN A 161 -8.38 -19.75 4.49
C ASN A 161 -8.29 -18.27 4.90
N ASN A 162 -9.41 -17.54 4.79
CA ASN A 162 -9.49 -16.12 5.14
C ASN A 162 -8.46 -15.28 4.37
N GLY A 163 -8.36 -15.51 3.06
CA GLY A 163 -7.50 -14.73 2.17
C GLY A 163 -6.00 -14.99 2.35
N ALA A 164 -5.59 -16.14 2.89
CA ALA A 164 -4.18 -16.41 3.17
C ALA A 164 -3.27 -16.24 1.94
N LEU A 165 -3.68 -16.79 0.79
CA LEU A 165 -2.93 -16.64 -0.47
C LEU A 165 -2.93 -15.19 -0.97
N MET A 166 -4.08 -14.50 -0.86
CA MET A 166 -4.20 -13.08 -1.20
C MET A 166 -3.20 -12.23 -0.41
N ASN A 167 -3.16 -12.42 0.90
CA ASN A 167 -2.26 -11.71 1.80
C ASN A 167 -0.79 -12.02 1.49
N GLN A 168 -0.46 -13.28 1.16
CA GLN A 168 0.89 -13.66 0.77
C GLN A 168 1.35 -12.92 -0.50
N LEU A 169 0.49 -12.81 -1.51
CA LEU A 169 0.81 -12.08 -2.75
C LEU A 169 0.97 -10.58 -2.49
N LEU A 170 0.07 -9.97 -1.71
CA LEU A 170 0.14 -8.56 -1.34
C LEU A 170 1.42 -8.24 -0.55
N MET A 171 1.79 -9.08 0.41
CA MET A 171 3.02 -8.91 1.21
C MET A 171 4.27 -9.04 0.35
N ARG A 172 4.30 -10.00 -0.59
CA ARG A 172 5.41 -10.10 -1.55
C ARG A 172 5.56 -8.82 -2.39
N MET A 173 4.46 -8.31 -2.94
CA MET A 173 4.49 -7.05 -3.70
C MET A 173 4.95 -5.88 -2.82
N ALA A 174 4.55 -5.85 -1.55
CA ALA A 174 4.95 -4.83 -0.59
C ALA A 174 6.46 -4.86 -0.29
N ASP A 175 7.04 -6.05 -0.12
CA ASP A 175 8.49 -6.22 0.06
C ASP A 175 9.27 -5.75 -1.18
N GLU A 176 8.78 -6.08 -2.40
CA GLU A 176 9.37 -5.58 -3.65
C GLU A 176 9.29 -4.05 -3.75
N CYS A 177 8.13 -3.47 -3.43
CA CYS A 177 7.95 -2.01 -3.43
C CYS A 177 8.90 -1.31 -2.46
N LEU A 178 9.12 -1.88 -1.26
CA LEU A 178 10.07 -1.34 -0.30
C LEU A 178 11.51 -1.38 -0.83
N ALA A 179 11.89 -2.51 -1.45
CA ALA A 179 13.22 -2.65 -2.04
C ALA A 179 13.45 -1.61 -3.15
N GLU A 180 12.45 -1.39 -4.02
CA GLU A 180 12.50 -0.37 -5.08
C GLU A 180 12.57 1.06 -4.50
N PHE A 181 11.77 1.38 -3.48
CA PHE A 181 11.86 2.66 -2.76
C PHE A 181 13.28 2.88 -2.22
N ALA A 182 13.83 1.89 -1.51
CA ALA A 182 15.15 1.97 -0.89
C ALA A 182 16.30 2.14 -1.90
N ALA A 183 16.15 1.54 -3.08
CA ALA A 183 17.15 1.60 -4.15
C ALA A 183 17.10 2.93 -4.92
N THR A 184 15.90 3.50 -5.11
CA THR A 184 15.69 4.64 -6.02
C THR A 184 15.56 5.98 -5.32
N SER A 185 15.02 5.97 -4.10
CA SER A 185 14.51 7.18 -3.43
C SER A 185 15.29 7.54 -2.17
N LEU A 186 16.12 6.63 -1.66
CA LEU A 186 16.97 6.86 -0.50
C LEU A 186 18.42 7.15 -0.90
N PRO A 187 18.99 8.31 -0.49
CA PRO A 187 20.39 8.64 -0.76
C PRO A 187 21.34 7.56 -0.23
N ALA A 188 22.44 7.28 -0.93
CA ALA A 188 23.55 6.50 -0.37
C ALA A 188 23.98 7.10 0.99
N SER A 189 24.20 6.23 1.98
CA SER A 189 24.75 6.59 3.30
C SER A 189 26.21 6.98 3.18
#